data_AF-A0A6P0DV52-F1
#
_entry.id   AF-A0A6P0DV52-F1
#
_cell.length_a   1.000
_cell.length_b   1.000
_cell.length_c   1.000
_cell.angle_alpha   90.00
_cell.angle_beta   90.00
_cell.angle_gamma   90.00
#
_symmetry.space_group_name_H-M   'P 1'
#
loop_
_entity.id
_entity.type
_entity.pdbx_description
1 polymer ?
#
loop_
_entity_poly.entity_id
_entity_poly.type
_entity_poly.pdbx_seq_one_letter_code
_entity_poly.pdbx_strand_id
1 'polypeptide(L)' 'LHKTVIFVTHSVFESVYLSERVIVMTARPGRIGAEFRITSPEPRGEEFRTSAEYAAFCREVSSALAPSYAGQAGA' A
#
# COMPACT_ATOMS: atom_id res chain seq x y z
N LEU A 1 -24.60 -1.82 -5.06
CA LEU A 1 -23.96 -1.13 -6.21
C LEU A 1 -22.58 -1.76 -6.39
N HIS A 2 -22.36 -2.55 -7.44
CA HIS A 2 -21.06 -3.22 -7.67
C HIS A 2 -20.12 -2.24 -8.38
N LYS A 3 -19.50 -1.35 -7.60
CA LYS A 3 -18.54 -0.37 -8.12
C LYS A 3 -17.12 -0.84 -7.82
N THR A 4 -16.27 -0.82 -8.84
CA THR A 4 -14.82 -0.92 -8.67
C THR A 4 -14.28 0.48 -8.43
N VAL A 5 -13.52 0.67 -7.36
CA VAL A 5 -12.89 1.94 -7.01
C VAL A 5 -11.38 1.76 -7.00
N ILE A 6 -10.67 2.69 -7.62
CA ILE A 6 -9.21 2.77 -7.57
C ILE A 6 -8.86 4.06 -6.84
N PHE A 7 -8.06 3.94 -5.79
CA PHE A 7 -7.54 5.07 -5.03
C PHE A 7 -6.03 5.16 -5.21
N VAL A 8 -5.54 6.36 -5.51
CA VAL A 8 -4.11 6.63 -5.70
C VAL A 8 -3.68 7.60 -4.60
N THR A 9 -2.74 7.17 -3.76
CA THR A 9 -2.20 7.97 -2.65
C THR A 9 -0.69 7.81 -2.57
N HIS A 10 -0.03 8.80 -1.96
CA HIS A 10 1.38 8.75 -1.59
C HIS A 10 1.60 8.21 -0.16
N SER A 11 0.52 7.87 0.56
CA SER A 11 0.57 7.34 1.92
C SER A 11 0.39 5.83 1.93
N VAL A 12 1.42 5.12 2.42
CA VAL A 12 1.34 3.67 2.65
C VAL A 12 0.27 3.32 3.69
N PHE A 13 0.09 4.17 4.70
CA PHE A 13 -0.91 3.94 5.74
C PHE A 13 -2.32 4.04 5.18
N GLU A 14 -2.60 5.05 4.34
CA GLU A 14 -3.92 5.17 3.69
C GLU A 14 -4.19 4.01 2.74
N SER A 15 -3.19 3.59 1.94
CA SER A 15 -3.37 2.51 0.98
C SER A 15 -3.69 1.18 1.67
N VAL A 16 -2.95 0.84 2.73
CA VAL A 16 -3.19 -0.38 3.52
C VAL A 16 -4.51 -0.30 4.26
N TYR A 17 -4.86 0.85 4.84
CA TYR A 17 -6.10 0.96 5.64
C TYR A 17 -7.35 0.84 4.76
N LEU A 18 -7.38 1.50 3.60
CA LEU A 18 -8.60 1.64 2.79
C LEU A 18 -8.80 0.54 1.74
N SER A 19 -7.78 -0.28 1.46
CA SER A 19 -7.80 -1.16 0.28
C SER A 19 -7.73 -2.65 0.65
N GLU A 20 -8.45 -3.47 -0.10
CA GLU A 20 -8.26 -4.94 -0.10
C GLU A 20 -7.02 -5.34 -0.90
N ARG A 21 -6.61 -4.50 -1.86
CA ARG A 21 -5.45 -4.71 -2.73
C ARG A 21 -4.62 -3.43 -2.83
N VAL A 22 -3.32 -3.54 -2.62
CA VAL A 22 -2.37 -2.44 -2.76
C VAL A 22 -1.40 -2.78 -3.89
N ILE A 23 -1.30 -1.90 -4.88
CA ILE A 23 -0.38 -2.04 -6.01
C ILE A 23 0.72 -1.00 -5.86
N VAL A 24 1.98 -1.44 -5.84
CA VAL A 24 3.15 -0.56 -5.81
C VAL A 24 3.69 -0.42 -7.23
N MET A 25 3.90 0.82 -7.65
CA MET A 25 4.51 1.14 -8.94
C MET A 25 6.01 1.42 -8.80
N THR A 26 6.81 0.93 -9.74
CA THR A 26 8.23 1.26 -9.85
C THR A 26 8.40 2.70 -10.33
N ALA A 27 9.52 3.33 -9.92
CA ALA A 27 9.99 4.55 -10.56
C ALA A 27 10.30 4.29 -12.06
N ARG A 28 10.33 5.39 -12.83
CA ARG A 28 10.45 5.45 -14.30
C ARG A 28 11.32 4.31 -14.91
N PRO A 29 10.81 3.57 -15.91
CA PRO A 29 9.45 3.60 -16.46
C PRO A 29 8.44 2.96 -15.50
N GLY A 30 7.25 3.55 -15.38
CA GLY A 30 6.21 3.06 -14.45
C GLY A 30 5.75 1.64 -14.82
N ARG A 31 5.97 0.69 -13.91
CA ARG A 31 5.53 -0.71 -14.00
C ARG A 31 4.96 -1.13 -12.65
N ILE A 32 4.17 -2.21 -12.66
CA ILE A 32 3.76 -2.86 -11.42
C ILE A 32 5.01 -3.54 -10.83
N GLY A 33 5.45 -3.09 -9.66
CA GLY A 33 6.58 -3.65 -8.95
C GLY A 33 6.17 -4.70 -7.91
N ALA A 34 5.02 -4.50 -7.28
CA ALA A 34 4.47 -5.46 -6.31
C ALA A 34 2.94 -5.32 -6.18
N GLU A 35 2.30 -6.39 -5.74
CA GLU A 35 0.89 -6.45 -5.35
C GLU A 35 0.79 -7.08 -3.96
N PHE A 36 -0.01 -6.47 -3.09
CA PHE A 36 -0.32 -6.94 -1.75
C PHE A 36 -1.82 -7.14 -1.61
N ARG A 37 -2.24 -8.25 -1.01
CA ARG A 37 -3.62 -8.49 -0.59
C ARG A 37 -3.71 -8.26 0.91
N ILE A 38 -4.59 -7.36 1.32
CA ILE A 38 -4.80 -7.05 2.73
C ILE A 38 -5.94 -7.94 3.23
N THR A 39 -5.58 -9.06 3.84
CA THR A 39 -6.51 -10.09 4.31
C THR A 39 -7.15 -9.77 5.67
N SER A 40 -7.51 -8.51 5.86
CA SER A 40 -8.21 -8.04 7.06
C SER A 40 -9.71 -7.91 6.79
N PRO A 41 -10.59 -8.43 7.67
CA PRO A 41 -12.04 -8.32 7.50
C PRO A 41 -12.53 -6.87 7.69
N GLU A 42 -13.58 -6.51 6.95
CA GLU A 42 -14.33 -5.27 7.17
C GLU A 42 -15.37 -5.47 8.30
N PRO A 43 -15.69 -4.41 9.10
CA PRO A 43 -15.20 -3.04 8.99
C PRO A 43 -13.82 -2.84 9.61
N ARG A 44 -12.92 -2.16 8.89
CA ARG A 44 -11.63 -1.74 9.44
C ARG A 44 -11.80 -0.55 10.38
N GLY A 45 -11.61 -0.81 11.67
CA GLY A 45 -11.70 0.18 12.75
C GLY A 45 -10.37 0.47 13.43
N GLU A 46 -10.45 1.10 14.61
CA GLU A 46 -9.28 1.45 15.42
C GLU A 46 -8.44 0.24 15.85
N GLU A 47 -9.10 -0.89 16.15
CA GLU A 47 -8.42 -2.14 16.49
C GLU A 47 -7.51 -2.62 15.36
N PHE A 48 -7.99 -2.58 14.11
CA PHE A 48 -7.15 -2.90 12.95
C PHE A 48 -6.00 -1.89 12.82
N ARG A 49 -6.28 -0.59 12.92
CA ARG A 49 -5.27 0.48 12.78
C ARG A 49 -4.12 0.39 13.79
N THR A 50 -4.39 -0.17 14.97
CA THR A 50 -3.42 -0.36 16.05
C THR A 50 -2.84 -1.78 16.10
N SER A 51 -3.33 -2.68 15.26
CA SER A 51 -2.91 -4.08 15.23
C SER A 51 -1.48 -4.26 14.69
N ALA A 52 -0.84 -5.35 15.15
CA ALA A 52 0.45 -5.78 14.62
C ALA A 52 0.38 -6.19 13.13
N GLU A 53 -0.77 -6.70 12.68
CA GLU A 53 -1.04 -7.10 11.30
C GLU A 53 -1.02 -5.89 10.36
N TYR A 54 -1.77 -4.82 10.70
CA TYR A 54 -1.73 -3.58 9.94
C TYR A 54 -0.33 -2.98 9.87
N ALA A 55 0.38 -2.99 11.00
CA ALA A 55 1.77 -2.53 11.04
C ALA A 55 2.69 -3.40 10.15
N ALA A 56 2.44 -4.71 10.05
CA ALA A 56 3.18 -5.62 9.18
C ALA A 56 2.95 -5.30 7.70
N PHE A 57 1.69 -5.16 7.27
CA PHE A 57 1.38 -4.75 5.89
C PHE A 57 2.00 -3.40 5.54
N CYS A 58 1.94 -2.41 6.43
CA CYS A 58 2.58 -1.11 6.21
C CYS A 58 4.09 -1.24 6.01
N ARG A 59 4.77 -2.10 6.78
CA ARG A 59 6.20 -2.35 6.62
C ARG A 59 6.52 -3.03 5.27
N GLU A 60 5.75 -4.03 4.88
CA GLU A 60 5.93 -4.74 3.61
C GLU A 60 5.77 -3.82 2.41
N VAL A 61 4.68 -3.03 2.38
CA VAL A 61 4.41 -2.08 1.30
C VAL A 61 5.48 -0.99 1.26
N SER A 62 5.90 -0.46 2.42
CA SER A 62 6.98 0.54 2.49
C SER A 62 8.30 -0.01 1.97
N SER A 63 8.63 -1.27 2.29
CA SER A 63 9.84 -1.93 1.81
C SER A 63 9.82 -2.10 0.28
N ALA A 64 8.68 -2.46 -0.31
CA ALA A 64 8.55 -2.54 -1.76
C ALA A 64 8.61 -1.18 -2.46
N LEU A 65 8.24 -0.09 -1.77
CA LEU A 65 8.30 1.27 -2.31
C LEU A 65 9.71 1.90 -2.19
N ALA A 66 10.53 1.46 -1.23
CA ALA A 66 11.85 2.05 -0.94
C ALA A 66 12.77 2.19 -2.17
N PRO A 67 12.88 1.22 -3.10
CA PRO A 67 13.72 1.36 -4.30
C PRO A 67 13.33 2.53 -5.20
N SER A 68 12.04 2.91 -5.21
CA SER A 68 11.55 4.04 -6.01
C SER A 68 12.03 5.40 -5.48
N TYR A 69 12.31 5.51 -4.18
CA TYR A 69 12.88 6.73 -3.59
C TYR A 69 14.40 6.83 -3.79
N ALA A 70 15.11 5.70 -3.78
CA ALA A 70 16.55 5.68 -4.04
C ALA A 70 16.90 6.25 -5.43
N GLY A 71 16.02 6.06 -6.43
CA GLY A 71 16.16 6.66 -7.76
C GLY A 71 15.93 8.17 -7.85
N GLN A 72 15.40 8.82 -6.80
CA GLN A 72 15.20 10.28 -6.75
C GLN A 72 16.38 11.04 -6.11
N ALA A 73 17.20 10.37 -5.29
CA ALA A 73 18.34 10.98 -4.59
C ALA A 73 19.59 11.16 -5.48
N GLY A 74 19.54 10.69 -6.73
CA GLY A 74 20.64 10.74 -7.70
C GLY A 74 20.42 11.69 -8.88
N ALA A 75 19.53 12.68 -8.76
CA ALA A 75 19.26 13.69 -9.78
C ALA A 75 19.59 15.10 -9.28
#